data_AF-A0A1C6FW91-F1
#
_entry.id   AF-A0A1C6FW91-F1
#
_cell.length_a   1.000
_cell.length_b   1.000
_cell.length_c   1.000
_cell.angle_alpha   90.00
_cell.angle_beta   90.00
_cell.angle_gamma   90.00
#
_symmetry.space_group_name_H-M   'P 1'
#
loop_
_entity.id
_entity.type
_entity.pdbx_description
1 polymer ?
#
loop_
_entity_poly.entity_id
_entity_poly.type
_entity_poly.pdbx_seq_one_letter_code
_entity_poly.pdbx_strand_id
1 'polypeptide(L)'
;MTILFTLPKPRRRSPAAKPRPRTRPRSAAGRRPPRPGKRRPGKNFFHTPAGRRTLLALILVVLVAAMAGVSWWRYNGKNKEPSQPDEVLGVPVHTDYLPEGIEGRPGIQRQVKWVVIHETGNPAAGSNAAAHNTYIHKKAQTDSLSWHYTVDESEIYHHLPDNEVAWHAGDKLTKNGGNLNGIGIEICINEDGNYDQAVDNAAKLTAYLLHYYKLGTDHIKQHGDFISKNCPEIMRNAGAFPAFVQKVQGYLDQM
;
A
#
# COMPACT_ATOMS: atom_id res chain seq x y z
N MET A 1 26.95 38.62 41.94
CA MET A 1 28.02 39.06 41.01
C MET A 1 28.09 38.04 39.89
N THR A 2 28.34 38.49 38.65
CA THR A 2 28.32 37.74 37.37
C THR A 2 27.03 37.88 36.56
N ILE A 3 27.02 38.96 35.77
CA ILE A 3 26.10 39.25 34.67
C ILE A 3 26.76 38.71 33.40
N LEU A 4 26.11 37.80 32.67
CA LEU A 4 26.60 37.31 31.38
C LEU A 4 25.83 38.00 30.24
N PHE A 5 26.53 38.89 29.53
CA PHE A 5 26.05 39.61 28.35
C PHE A 5 25.95 38.71 27.12
N THR A 6 24.79 38.69 26.47
CA THR A 6 24.56 38.09 25.14
C THR A 6 24.98 39.05 24.02
N LEU A 7 25.88 38.58 23.14
CA LEU A 7 26.31 39.28 21.91
C LEU A 7 25.30 39.11 20.75
N PRO A 8 25.09 40.14 19.90
CA PRO A 8 24.15 40.06 18.77
C PRO A 8 24.78 39.43 17.51
N LYS A 9 23.95 38.67 16.75
CA LYS A 9 24.31 38.00 15.49
C LYS A 9 24.52 39.00 14.33
N PRO A 10 25.46 38.74 13.39
CA PRO A 10 25.71 39.61 12.24
C PRO A 10 24.66 39.45 11.11
N ARG A 11 24.25 40.58 10.52
CA ARG A 11 23.34 40.68 9.37
C ARG A 11 24.04 40.26 8.07
N ARG A 12 23.37 39.43 7.27
CA ARG A 12 23.75 39.04 5.90
C ARG A 12 23.62 40.22 4.94
N ARG A 13 24.65 40.45 4.11
CA ARG A 13 24.63 41.40 2.98
C ARG A 13 24.22 40.68 1.69
N SER A 14 23.28 41.27 0.95
CA SER A 14 22.88 40.83 -0.40
C SER A 14 23.92 41.26 -1.45
N PRO A 15 24.24 40.43 -2.47
CA PRO A 15 25.11 40.83 -3.57
C PRO A 15 24.37 41.65 -4.65
N ALA A 16 25.09 42.63 -5.19
CA ALA A 16 24.64 43.63 -6.16
C ALA A 16 24.40 43.07 -7.58
N ALA A 17 23.50 43.74 -8.31
CA ALA A 17 23.12 43.46 -9.69
C ALA A 17 24.25 43.74 -10.70
N LYS A 18 24.40 42.88 -11.72
CA LYS A 18 25.38 43.02 -12.82
C LYS A 18 24.88 43.99 -13.91
N PRO A 19 25.75 44.85 -14.46
CA PRO A 19 25.39 45.77 -15.55
C PRO A 19 25.39 45.10 -16.94
N ARG A 20 24.47 45.52 -17.82
CA ARG A 20 24.38 45.11 -19.24
C ARG A 20 25.45 45.80 -20.10
N PRO A 21 26.09 45.13 -21.08
CA PRO A 21 26.95 45.79 -22.05
C PRO A 21 26.17 46.34 -23.26
N ARG A 22 26.75 47.42 -23.80
CA ARG A 22 26.26 48.37 -24.81
C ARG A 22 26.19 47.81 -26.24
N THR A 23 25.23 48.33 -26.99
CA THR A 23 25.15 48.26 -28.46
C THR A 23 26.31 48.99 -29.13
N ARG A 24 26.94 48.38 -30.14
CA ARG A 24 27.94 49.00 -31.03
C ARG A 24 27.36 49.34 -32.41
N PRO A 25 27.90 50.34 -33.11
CA PRO A 25 27.26 51.01 -34.25
C PRO A 25 27.45 50.29 -35.59
N ARG A 26 26.55 50.60 -36.52
CA ARG A 26 26.59 50.26 -37.95
C ARG A 26 27.85 50.85 -38.63
N SER A 27 28.50 50.07 -39.49
CA SER A 27 29.47 50.57 -40.46
C SER A 27 29.16 50.05 -41.87
N ALA A 28 29.67 50.80 -42.85
CA ALA A 28 29.17 50.98 -44.19
C ALA A 28 29.45 49.85 -45.19
N ALA A 29 28.66 49.87 -46.25
CA ALA A 29 28.69 48.97 -47.39
C ALA A 29 30.00 49.06 -48.20
N GLY A 30 30.56 47.89 -48.54
CA GLY A 30 31.59 47.73 -49.56
C GLY A 30 31.13 46.73 -50.61
N ARG A 31 31.01 47.17 -51.87
CA ARG A 31 30.75 46.30 -53.03
C ARG A 31 31.98 45.45 -53.32
N ARG A 32 31.79 44.14 -53.53
CA ARG A 32 32.81 43.21 -54.06
C ARG A 32 32.22 42.35 -55.19
N PRO A 33 33.05 41.93 -56.16
CA PRO A 33 32.65 41.49 -57.50
C PRO A 33 32.12 40.05 -57.54
N PRO A 34 31.43 39.63 -58.61
CA PRO A 34 30.89 38.28 -58.71
C PRO A 34 31.94 37.29 -59.25
N ARG A 35 32.00 36.07 -58.68
CA ARG A 35 32.54 34.82 -59.27
C ARG A 35 32.55 33.68 -58.25
N PRO A 36 32.65 32.40 -58.66
CA PRO A 36 31.95 31.67 -59.71
C PRO A 36 30.98 30.62 -59.09
N GLY A 37 30.01 30.14 -59.87
CA GLY A 37 28.98 29.21 -59.39
C GLY A 37 29.55 27.89 -58.86
N LYS A 38 29.52 27.69 -57.54
CA LYS A 38 29.68 26.36 -56.93
C LYS A 38 28.43 25.54 -57.28
N ARG A 39 28.59 24.51 -58.11
CA ARG A 39 27.58 23.46 -58.27
C ARG A 39 27.29 22.88 -56.89
N ARG A 40 26.05 23.05 -56.42
CA ARG A 40 25.59 22.45 -55.16
C ARG A 40 25.60 20.93 -55.35
N PRO A 41 26.12 20.13 -54.41
CA PRO A 41 25.93 18.69 -54.46
C PRO A 41 24.41 18.46 -54.42
N GLY A 42 23.91 17.65 -55.36
CA GLY A 42 22.51 17.26 -55.39
C GLY A 42 22.13 16.77 -54.01
N LYS A 43 21.20 17.46 -53.35
CA LYS A 43 20.54 16.90 -52.18
C LYS A 43 19.78 15.70 -52.71
N ASN A 44 20.33 14.50 -52.56
CA ASN A 44 19.56 13.28 -52.64
C ASN A 44 18.53 13.38 -51.51
N PHE A 45 17.40 14.01 -51.81
CA PHE A 45 16.21 13.91 -51.01
C PHE A 45 15.84 12.44 -51.09
N PHE A 46 16.28 11.65 -50.11
CA PHE A 46 15.64 10.40 -49.79
C PHE A 46 14.20 10.75 -49.42
N HIS A 47 13.34 10.85 -50.43
CA HIS A 47 11.90 10.88 -50.28
C HIS A 47 11.55 9.53 -49.67
N THR A 48 11.40 9.49 -48.34
CA THR A 48 10.69 8.39 -47.71
C THR A 48 9.27 8.48 -48.24
N PRO A 49 8.78 7.51 -49.04
CA PRO A 49 7.47 7.60 -49.63
C PRO A 49 6.46 7.82 -48.52
N ALA A 50 5.50 8.74 -48.74
CA ALA A 50 4.57 9.19 -47.70
C ALA A 50 3.96 8.01 -46.92
N GLY A 51 3.60 6.92 -47.60
CA GLY A 51 3.09 5.68 -46.99
C GLY A 51 4.03 5.00 -45.99
N ARG A 52 5.36 5.11 -46.14
CA ARG A 52 6.34 4.55 -45.19
C ARG A 52 6.43 5.41 -43.92
N ARG A 53 6.21 6.73 -44.02
CA ARG A 53 6.09 7.62 -42.86
C ARG A 53 4.78 7.40 -42.11
N THR A 54 3.67 7.22 -42.83
CA THR A 54 2.38 6.89 -42.23
C THR A 54 2.41 5.52 -41.54
N LEU A 55 3.01 4.50 -42.17
CA LEU A 55 3.16 3.17 -41.59
C LEU A 55 4.04 3.19 -40.33
N LEU A 56 5.17 3.91 -40.34
CA LEU A 56 6.03 4.06 -39.16
C LEU A 56 5.32 4.80 -38.02
N ALA A 57 4.51 5.83 -38.35
CA ALA A 57 3.70 6.53 -37.36
C ALA A 57 2.63 5.63 -36.74
N LEU A 58 1.95 4.79 -37.54
CA LEU A 58 0.96 3.83 -37.04
C LEU A 58 1.61 2.76 -36.15
N ILE A 59 2.76 2.21 -36.54
CA ILE A 59 3.51 1.27 -35.71
C ILE A 59 3.90 1.91 -34.37
N LEU A 60 4.36 3.16 -34.39
CA LEU A 60 4.71 3.90 -33.17
C LEU A 60 3.49 4.08 -32.25
N VAL A 61 2.32 4.41 -32.79
CA VAL A 61 1.07 4.55 -32.02
C VAL A 61 0.67 3.22 -31.36
N VAL A 62 0.75 2.11 -32.10
CA VAL A 62 0.45 0.77 -31.56
C VAL A 62 1.45 0.39 -30.48
N LEU A 63 2.74 0.68 -30.65
CA LEU A 63 3.77 0.42 -29.63
C LEU A 63 3.54 1.25 -28.36
N VAL A 64 3.20 2.52 -28.49
CA VAL A 64 2.87 3.38 -27.33
C VAL A 64 1.62 2.88 -26.62
N ALA A 65 0.58 2.50 -27.36
CA ALA A 65 -0.64 1.93 -26.78
C ALA A 65 -0.37 0.58 -26.07
N ALA A 66 0.46 -0.29 -26.65
CA ALA A 66 0.87 -1.55 -26.02
C ALA A 66 1.70 -1.31 -24.74
N MET A 67 2.65 -0.37 -24.76
CA MET A 67 3.42 -0.01 -23.57
C MET A 67 2.53 0.60 -22.48
N ALA A 68 1.59 1.47 -22.84
CA ALA A 68 0.61 2.04 -21.92
C ALA A 68 -0.29 0.94 -21.33
N GLY A 69 -0.77 0.01 -22.16
CA GLY A 69 -1.56 -1.15 -21.74
C GLY A 69 -0.80 -2.08 -20.78
N VAL A 70 0.47 -2.37 -21.05
CA VAL A 70 1.33 -3.16 -20.16
C VAL A 70 1.63 -2.43 -18.86
N SER A 71 1.88 -1.11 -18.90
CA SER A 71 2.08 -0.29 -17.70
C SER A 71 0.81 -0.21 -16.85
N TRP A 72 -0.35 0.02 -17.48
CA TRP A 72 -1.64 0.09 -16.81
C TRP A 72 -2.02 -1.26 -16.20
N TRP A 73 -1.85 -2.37 -16.94
CA TRP A 73 -2.07 -3.72 -16.40
C TRP A 73 -1.13 -4.05 -15.24
N ARG A 74 0.15 -3.65 -15.32
CA ARG A 74 1.11 -3.80 -14.20
C ARG A 74 0.76 -2.93 -13.00
N TYR A 75 0.18 -1.75 -13.22
CA TYR A 75 -0.22 -0.84 -12.15
C TYR A 75 -1.48 -1.36 -11.45
N ASN A 76 -2.55 -1.63 -12.19
CA ASN A 76 -3.80 -2.16 -11.66
C ASN A 76 -3.64 -3.58 -11.10
N GLY A 77 -2.72 -4.39 -11.63
CA GLY A 77 -2.42 -5.72 -11.10
C GLY A 77 -1.71 -5.73 -9.74
N LYS A 78 -1.14 -4.59 -9.30
CA LYS A 78 -0.45 -4.48 -8.01
C LYS A 78 -1.37 -4.03 -6.87
N ASN A 79 -2.41 -3.24 -7.18
CA ASN A 79 -3.32 -2.68 -6.20
C ASN A 79 -4.71 -3.24 -6.47
N LYS A 80 -4.98 -4.42 -5.91
CA LYS A 80 -6.32 -4.97 -5.94
C LYS A 80 -7.19 -4.17 -4.97
N GLU A 81 -8.41 -3.83 -5.40
CA GLU A 81 -9.41 -3.18 -4.53
C GLU A 81 -9.63 -4.00 -3.25
N PRO A 82 -9.83 -3.33 -2.10
CA PRO A 82 -10.07 -4.02 -0.84
C PRO A 82 -11.34 -4.87 -0.93
N SER A 83 -11.34 -6.05 -0.32
CA SER A 83 -12.56 -6.85 -0.26
C SER A 83 -13.55 -6.17 0.69
N GLN A 84 -14.84 -6.19 0.34
CA GLN A 84 -15.91 -5.62 1.18
C GLN A 84 -17.10 -6.59 1.20
N PRO A 85 -16.94 -7.79 1.79
CA PRO A 85 -18.06 -8.69 1.96
C PRO A 85 -19.04 -8.14 2.99
N ASP A 86 -20.35 -8.32 2.76
CA ASP A 86 -21.38 -8.16 3.79
C ASP A 86 -21.54 -9.45 4.63
N GLU A 87 -21.05 -10.58 4.11
CA GLU A 87 -21.07 -11.89 4.75
C GLU A 87 -19.91 -12.76 4.23
N VAL A 88 -19.32 -13.60 5.10
CA VAL A 88 -18.38 -14.66 4.72
C VAL A 88 -18.88 -16.01 5.21
N LEU A 89 -19.30 -16.88 4.28
CA LEU A 89 -19.71 -18.26 4.57
C LEU A 89 -20.72 -18.36 5.74
N GLY A 90 -21.77 -17.53 5.69
CA GLY A 90 -22.80 -17.47 6.73
C GLY A 90 -22.45 -16.62 7.96
N VAL A 91 -21.28 -15.97 8.00
CA VAL A 91 -20.88 -15.06 9.09
C VAL A 91 -21.07 -13.61 8.64
N PRO A 92 -21.95 -12.82 9.27
CA PRO A 92 -22.12 -11.41 8.96
C PRO A 92 -20.82 -10.60 9.10
N VAL A 93 -20.63 -9.63 8.21
CA VAL A 93 -19.50 -8.71 8.23
C VAL A 93 -19.99 -7.27 8.31
N HIS A 94 -19.52 -6.55 9.32
CA HIS A 94 -19.79 -5.14 9.55
C HIS A 94 -18.55 -4.32 9.16
N THR A 95 -18.62 -3.64 8.02
CA THR A 95 -17.58 -2.71 7.62
C THR A 95 -17.79 -1.36 8.32
N ASP A 96 -16.84 -1.00 9.18
CA ASP A 96 -16.81 0.28 9.90
C ASP A 96 -15.37 0.77 9.94
N TYR A 97 -14.98 1.49 8.89
CA TYR A 97 -13.59 1.92 8.74
C TYR A 97 -13.22 3.05 9.68
N LEU A 98 -12.04 2.91 10.27
CA LEU A 98 -11.37 4.00 10.99
C LEU A 98 -11.32 5.26 10.11
N PRO A 99 -11.51 6.47 10.67
CA PRO A 99 -11.43 7.70 9.88
C PRO A 99 -10.04 7.89 9.27
N GLU A 100 -9.98 8.48 8.08
CA GLU A 100 -8.71 8.78 7.41
C GLU A 100 -7.91 9.85 8.18
N GLY A 101 -6.58 9.78 8.09
CA GLY A 101 -5.68 10.79 8.63
C GLY A 101 -5.37 10.68 10.12
N ILE A 102 -5.82 9.62 10.79
CA ILE A 102 -5.48 9.34 12.20
C ILE A 102 -4.22 8.48 12.33
N GLU A 103 -3.59 8.47 13.51
CA GLU A 103 -2.33 7.75 13.77
C GLU A 103 -2.38 6.26 13.45
N GLY A 104 -3.50 5.61 13.76
CA GLY A 104 -3.73 4.20 13.52
C GLY A 104 -4.13 3.86 12.07
N ARG A 105 -4.46 4.85 11.23
CA ARG A 105 -4.77 4.66 9.81
C ARG A 105 -3.82 5.50 8.96
N PRO A 106 -2.61 4.99 8.66
CA PRO A 106 -1.58 5.78 7.99
C PRO A 106 -1.88 6.10 6.52
N GLY A 107 -2.93 5.50 5.92
CA GLY A 107 -3.31 5.71 4.52
C GLY A 107 -2.28 5.20 3.51
N ILE A 108 -1.29 4.42 3.97
CA ILE A 108 -0.22 3.89 3.13
C ILE A 108 -0.77 2.69 2.35
N GLN A 109 -0.80 2.81 1.03
CA GLN A 109 -1.19 1.74 0.12
C GLN A 109 -0.16 0.60 0.11
N ARG A 110 -0.64 -0.65 0.08
CA ARG A 110 0.20 -1.84 0.11
C ARG A 110 -0.31 -2.98 -0.76
N GLN A 111 0.62 -3.89 -1.08
CA GLN A 111 0.28 -5.18 -1.66
C GLN A 111 0.02 -6.19 -0.54
N VAL A 112 -1.11 -6.89 -0.63
CA VAL A 112 -1.41 -8.05 0.23
C VAL A 112 -0.47 -9.19 -0.09
N LYS A 113 0.20 -9.71 0.94
CA LYS A 113 1.01 -10.93 0.86
C LYS A 113 0.66 -11.92 1.95
N TRP A 114 0.23 -11.45 3.11
CA TRP A 114 -0.01 -12.31 4.27
C TRP A 114 -1.43 -12.11 4.79
N VAL A 115 -1.99 -13.17 5.36
CA VAL A 115 -3.07 -13.06 6.35
C VAL A 115 -2.43 -13.41 7.70
N VAL A 116 -2.48 -12.49 8.65
CA VAL A 116 -1.78 -12.61 9.92
C VAL A 116 -2.81 -12.84 11.01
N ILE A 117 -2.70 -13.98 11.68
CA ILE A 117 -3.61 -14.42 12.73
C ILE A 117 -3.11 -13.93 14.09
N HIS A 118 -4.04 -13.37 14.84
CA HIS A 118 -3.87 -12.86 16.19
C HIS A 118 -5.01 -13.37 17.08
N GLU A 119 -4.82 -13.19 18.39
CA GLU A 119 -5.87 -13.31 19.40
C GLU A 119 -5.83 -12.04 20.25
N THR A 120 -7.00 -11.55 20.63
CA THR A 120 -7.15 -10.23 21.26
C THR A 120 -6.40 -10.10 22.58
N GLY A 121 -6.11 -11.22 23.25
CA GLY A 121 -5.51 -11.25 24.59
C GLY A 121 -6.42 -10.62 25.65
N ASN A 122 -7.72 -10.47 25.35
CA ASN A 122 -8.69 -9.85 26.23
C ASN A 122 -9.84 -10.83 26.55
N PRO A 123 -9.74 -11.58 27.66
CA PRO A 123 -10.74 -12.58 28.05
C PRO A 123 -11.96 -12.00 28.76
N ALA A 124 -11.99 -10.68 29.05
CA ALA A 124 -13.07 -10.09 29.83
C ALA A 124 -14.42 -10.23 29.12
N ALA A 125 -15.47 -10.60 29.87
CA ALA A 125 -16.83 -10.67 29.35
C ALA A 125 -17.23 -9.38 28.59
N GLY A 126 -17.91 -9.55 27.46
CA GLY A 126 -18.31 -8.47 26.55
C GLY A 126 -17.20 -7.95 25.65
N SER A 127 -15.99 -8.53 25.67
CA SER A 127 -14.89 -8.16 24.77
C SER A 127 -15.00 -8.83 23.39
N ASN A 128 -16.19 -8.77 22.79
CA ASN A 128 -16.50 -9.33 21.48
C ASN A 128 -16.02 -8.43 20.32
N ALA A 129 -16.37 -8.75 19.06
CA ALA A 129 -15.90 -8.02 17.88
C ALA A 129 -16.40 -6.58 17.84
N ALA A 130 -17.68 -6.35 18.17
CA ALA A 130 -18.26 -5.01 18.26
C ALA A 130 -17.58 -4.13 19.34
N ALA A 131 -17.22 -4.71 20.48
CA ALA A 131 -16.48 -4.01 21.52
C ALA A 131 -15.07 -3.61 21.06
N HIS A 132 -14.37 -4.49 20.34
CA HIS A 132 -13.07 -4.18 19.74
C HIS A 132 -13.19 -3.11 18.65
N ASN A 133 -14.28 -3.10 17.87
CA ASN A 133 -14.56 -2.02 16.93
C ASN A 133 -14.67 -0.65 17.65
N THR A 134 -15.43 -0.59 18.74
CA THR A 134 -15.55 0.63 19.55
C THR A 134 -14.21 1.05 20.17
N TYR A 135 -13.43 0.08 20.64
CA TYR A 135 -12.11 0.31 21.22
C TYR A 135 -11.13 0.90 20.19
N ILE A 136 -11.05 0.31 19.00
CA ILE A 136 -10.04 0.68 18.02
C ILE A 136 -10.31 2.07 17.43
N HIS A 137 -11.59 2.45 17.26
CA HIS A 137 -12.00 3.81 16.88
C HIS A 137 -11.54 4.90 17.85
N LYS A 138 -11.32 4.55 19.13
CA LYS A 138 -10.80 5.47 20.15
C LYS A 138 -9.28 5.45 20.19
N LYS A 139 -8.67 4.26 20.19
CA LYS A 139 -7.22 4.09 20.36
C LYS A 139 -6.41 4.49 19.14
N ALA A 140 -6.88 4.16 17.95
CA ALA A 140 -6.21 4.52 16.69
C ALA A 140 -6.14 6.04 16.45
N GLN A 141 -6.84 6.87 17.23
CA GLN A 141 -6.74 8.33 17.13
C GLN A 141 -5.35 8.84 17.52
N THR A 142 -4.73 8.23 18.53
CA THR A 142 -3.46 8.70 19.11
C THR A 142 -2.34 7.67 19.04
N ASP A 143 -2.70 6.39 18.86
CA ASP A 143 -1.75 5.30 18.94
C ASP A 143 -1.53 4.72 17.53
N SER A 144 -0.28 4.37 17.22
CA SER A 144 0.05 3.53 16.06
C SER A 144 -0.34 2.07 16.35
N LEU A 145 -1.65 1.83 16.44
CA LEU A 145 -2.26 0.53 16.72
C LEU A 145 -3.51 0.39 15.84
N SER A 146 -3.55 -0.67 15.03
CA SER A 146 -4.70 -1.01 14.20
C SER A 146 -4.54 -2.38 13.57
N TRP A 147 -5.65 -2.99 13.18
CA TRP A 147 -5.72 -4.24 12.43
C TRP A 147 -6.94 -4.18 11.51
N HIS A 148 -7.11 -5.18 10.64
CA HIS A 148 -8.13 -5.12 9.59
C HIS A 148 -9.44 -5.72 10.06
N TYR A 149 -9.40 -6.89 10.71
CA TYR A 149 -10.61 -7.59 11.12
C TYR A 149 -10.56 -8.01 12.58
N THR A 150 -11.69 -7.90 13.29
CA THR A 150 -11.94 -8.63 14.54
C THR A 150 -13.05 -9.65 14.31
N VAL A 151 -12.89 -10.87 14.83
CA VAL A 151 -13.82 -11.98 14.65
C VAL A 151 -14.21 -12.57 15.99
N ASP A 152 -15.51 -12.69 16.24
CA ASP A 152 -16.07 -13.44 17.38
C ASP A 152 -16.92 -14.63 16.91
N GLU A 153 -17.63 -15.28 17.84
CA GLU A 153 -18.47 -16.44 17.54
C GLU A 153 -19.65 -16.15 16.60
N SER A 154 -20.02 -14.89 16.42
CA SER A 154 -21.26 -14.48 15.76
C SER A 154 -21.05 -13.59 14.54
N GLU A 155 -20.04 -12.71 14.56
CA GLU A 155 -19.88 -11.66 13.56
C GLU A 155 -18.41 -11.27 13.35
N ILE A 156 -18.18 -10.49 12.27
CA ILE A 156 -16.87 -9.96 11.90
C ILE A 156 -17.00 -8.44 11.78
N TYR A 157 -16.05 -7.70 12.34
CA TYR A 157 -15.90 -6.26 12.08
C TYR A 157 -14.67 -5.99 11.22
N HIS A 158 -14.82 -5.16 10.19
CA HIS A 158 -13.78 -4.79 9.23
C HIS A 158 -13.41 -3.29 9.38
N HIS A 159 -12.26 -3.02 10.00
CA HIS A 159 -11.86 -1.70 10.50
C HIS A 159 -10.98 -0.90 9.54
N LEU A 160 -10.31 -1.56 8.59
CA LEU A 160 -9.39 -0.92 7.65
C LEU A 160 -9.46 -1.59 6.28
N PRO A 161 -9.42 -0.84 5.17
CA PRO A 161 -9.31 -1.43 3.84
C PRO A 161 -8.13 -2.39 3.72
N ASP A 162 -8.36 -3.57 3.14
CA ASP A 162 -7.34 -4.60 2.88
C ASP A 162 -6.15 -4.14 2.01
N ASN A 163 -6.20 -2.98 1.37
CA ASN A 163 -5.09 -2.42 0.58
C ASN A 163 -4.33 -1.32 1.31
N GLU A 164 -4.67 -1.03 2.57
CA GLU A 164 -3.95 -0.11 3.45
C GLU A 164 -3.07 -0.87 4.47
N VAL A 165 -2.06 -0.17 4.99
CA VAL A 165 -1.22 -0.64 6.10
C VAL A 165 -1.97 -0.51 7.42
N ALA A 166 -1.79 -1.49 8.30
CA ALA A 166 -2.21 -1.45 9.70
C ALA A 166 -1.02 -1.65 10.65
N TRP A 167 -1.16 -1.27 11.92
CA TRP A 167 -0.13 -1.39 12.94
C TRP A 167 -0.44 -2.50 13.95
N HIS A 168 -0.19 -3.75 13.56
CA HIS A 168 -0.52 -4.94 14.36
C HIS A 168 0.67 -5.87 14.63
N ALA A 169 1.63 -5.97 13.71
CA ALA A 169 2.68 -7.01 13.74
C ALA A 169 3.97 -6.60 14.48
N GLY A 170 4.08 -5.34 14.91
CA GLY A 170 5.22 -4.84 15.70
C GLY A 170 6.57 -4.77 14.97
N ASP A 171 6.61 -5.07 13.68
CA ASP A 171 7.82 -5.15 12.86
C ASP A 171 8.13 -3.88 12.05
N LYS A 172 7.48 -2.76 12.40
CA LYS A 172 7.54 -1.48 11.65
C LYS A 172 7.14 -1.71 10.19
N LEU A 173 7.60 -0.86 9.26
CA LEU A 173 7.40 -1.05 7.81
C LEU A 173 8.51 -1.90 7.18
N THR A 174 8.85 -3.03 7.80
CA THR A 174 9.87 -3.94 7.27
C THR A 174 9.42 -4.50 5.92
N LYS A 175 10.34 -4.63 4.97
CA LYS A 175 10.05 -5.21 3.65
C LYS A 175 9.55 -6.66 3.83
N ASN A 176 8.39 -6.98 3.25
CA ASN A 176 7.69 -8.25 3.44
C ASN A 176 7.22 -8.50 4.89
N GLY A 177 7.19 -7.45 5.71
CA GLY A 177 6.73 -7.49 7.09
C GLY A 177 5.21 -7.57 7.22
N GLY A 178 4.75 -7.85 8.44
CA GLY A 178 3.35 -8.02 8.81
C GLY A 178 2.57 -6.72 8.69
N ASN A 179 3.07 -5.60 9.25
CA ASN A 179 2.36 -4.32 9.11
C ASN A 179 2.26 -3.88 7.64
N LEU A 180 3.35 -4.04 6.88
CA LEU A 180 3.41 -3.56 5.52
C LEU A 180 2.59 -4.42 4.54
N ASN A 181 2.49 -5.73 4.77
CA ASN A 181 1.95 -6.66 3.76
C ASN A 181 0.89 -7.64 4.29
N GLY A 182 0.54 -7.56 5.57
CA GLY A 182 -0.41 -8.45 6.23
C GLY A 182 -1.80 -7.83 6.38
N ILE A 183 -2.83 -8.67 6.16
CA ILE A 183 -4.16 -8.44 6.70
C ILE A 183 -4.16 -9.03 8.12
N GLY A 184 -4.17 -8.17 9.14
CA GLY A 184 -4.30 -8.60 10.55
C GLY A 184 -5.74 -8.97 10.93
N ILE A 185 -5.92 -10.18 11.45
CA ILE A 185 -7.17 -10.72 11.98
C ILE A 185 -7.00 -10.99 13.48
N GLU A 186 -7.77 -10.30 14.33
CA GLU A 186 -7.85 -10.54 15.77
C GLU A 186 -9.02 -11.48 16.09
N ILE A 187 -8.74 -12.62 16.71
CA ILE A 187 -9.76 -13.59 17.17
C ILE A 187 -10.12 -13.27 18.62
N CYS A 188 -11.40 -13.04 18.88
CA CYS A 188 -11.92 -12.80 20.23
C CYS A 188 -11.77 -14.02 21.13
N ILE A 189 -11.46 -13.77 22.41
CA ILE A 189 -11.25 -14.79 23.45
C ILE A 189 -12.09 -14.52 24.71
N ASN A 190 -13.10 -13.66 24.61
CA ASN A 190 -13.95 -13.27 25.74
C ASN A 190 -14.66 -14.47 26.36
N GLU A 191 -14.69 -14.53 27.69
CA GLU A 191 -15.18 -15.68 28.46
C GLU A 191 -16.67 -15.99 28.29
N ASP A 192 -17.46 -14.98 27.89
CA ASP A 192 -18.89 -15.10 27.57
C ASP A 192 -19.15 -15.45 26.10
N GLY A 193 -18.11 -15.55 25.28
CA GLY A 193 -18.17 -15.97 23.88
C GLY A 193 -17.85 -17.45 23.67
N ASN A 194 -17.82 -17.88 22.41
CA ASN A 194 -17.43 -19.24 22.03
C ASN A 194 -16.15 -19.20 21.18
N TYR A 195 -15.01 -19.42 21.84
CA TYR A 195 -13.69 -19.38 21.19
C TYR A 195 -13.56 -20.34 20.00
N ASP A 196 -14.06 -21.57 20.11
CA ASP A 196 -13.96 -22.54 19.00
C ASP A 196 -14.76 -22.08 17.78
N GLN A 197 -15.91 -21.45 18.01
CA GLN A 197 -16.71 -20.85 16.92
C GLN A 197 -16.03 -19.60 16.35
N ALA A 198 -15.42 -18.76 17.18
CA ALA A 198 -14.63 -17.61 16.73
C ALA A 198 -13.43 -18.05 15.87
N VAL A 199 -12.74 -19.11 16.26
CA VAL A 199 -11.65 -19.73 15.48
C VAL A 199 -12.18 -20.29 14.15
N ASP A 200 -13.35 -20.92 14.14
CA ASP A 200 -13.98 -21.41 12.91
C ASP A 200 -14.38 -20.27 11.96
N ASN A 201 -14.97 -19.21 12.49
CA ASN A 201 -15.32 -18.00 11.73
C ASN A 201 -14.07 -17.31 11.18
N ALA A 202 -12.99 -17.24 11.96
CA ALA A 202 -11.71 -16.71 11.50
C ALA A 202 -11.10 -17.57 10.39
N ALA A 203 -11.29 -18.89 10.42
CA ALA A 203 -10.85 -19.77 9.35
C ALA A 203 -11.65 -19.54 8.06
N LYS A 204 -12.97 -19.32 8.14
CA LYS A 204 -13.82 -18.94 7.00
C LYS A 204 -13.37 -17.61 6.38
N LEU A 205 -13.17 -16.58 7.21
CA LEU A 205 -12.64 -15.28 6.77
C LEU A 205 -11.27 -15.42 6.10
N THR A 206 -10.37 -16.18 6.70
CA THR A 206 -9.03 -16.41 6.15
C THR A 206 -9.13 -17.08 4.77
N ALA A 207 -9.95 -18.13 4.61
CA ALA A 207 -10.15 -18.80 3.33
C ALA A 207 -10.70 -17.85 2.26
N TYR A 208 -11.70 -17.03 2.62
CA TYR A 208 -12.27 -16.01 1.73
C TYR A 208 -11.20 -15.02 1.25
N LEU A 209 -10.37 -14.51 2.16
CA LEU A 209 -9.30 -13.57 1.83
C LEU A 209 -8.22 -14.22 0.96
N LEU A 210 -7.84 -15.47 1.24
CA LEU A 210 -6.90 -16.21 0.40
C LEU A 210 -7.44 -16.40 -1.02
N HIS A 211 -8.71 -16.81 -1.16
CA HIS A 211 -9.37 -16.94 -2.45
C HIS A 211 -9.42 -15.59 -3.19
N TYR A 212 -9.89 -14.53 -2.53
CA TYR A 212 -9.97 -13.19 -3.11
C TYR A 212 -8.60 -12.70 -3.56
N TYR A 213 -7.56 -12.81 -2.73
CA TYR A 213 -6.21 -12.34 -3.08
C TYR A 213 -5.37 -13.32 -3.89
N LYS A 214 -5.92 -14.49 -4.26
CA LYS A 214 -5.23 -15.56 -5.02
C LYS A 214 -3.96 -16.03 -4.31
N LEU A 215 -4.05 -16.27 -3.01
CA LEU A 215 -2.98 -16.72 -2.12
C LEU A 215 -3.20 -18.17 -1.69
N GLY A 216 -2.12 -18.90 -1.46
CA GLY A 216 -2.14 -20.25 -0.85
C GLY A 216 -2.07 -20.20 0.68
N THR A 217 -2.23 -21.35 1.33
CA THR A 217 -2.16 -21.48 2.80
C THR A 217 -0.76 -21.19 3.38
N ASP A 218 0.29 -21.22 2.56
CA ASP A 218 1.66 -20.80 2.92
C ASP A 218 1.79 -19.29 3.20
N HIS A 219 0.78 -18.52 2.81
CA HIS A 219 0.65 -17.09 3.09
C HIS A 219 -0.05 -16.77 4.42
N ILE A 220 -0.51 -17.78 5.16
CA ILE A 220 -1.03 -17.60 6.52
C ILE A 220 0.17 -17.49 7.48
N LYS A 221 0.18 -16.43 8.28
CA LYS A 221 1.20 -16.15 9.29
C LYS A 221 0.58 -15.95 10.65
N GLN A 222 1.39 -16.13 11.69
CA GLN A 222 1.08 -15.71 13.05
C GLN A 222 1.81 -14.41 13.35
N HIS A 223 1.32 -13.61 14.31
CA HIS A 223 2.08 -12.47 14.81
C HIS A 223 3.50 -12.89 15.25
N GLY A 224 3.63 -14.05 15.89
CA GLY A 224 4.91 -14.63 16.28
C GLY A 224 5.91 -14.92 15.14
N ASP A 225 5.48 -14.89 13.87
CA ASP A 225 6.37 -15.05 12.72
C ASP A 225 7.14 -13.76 12.36
N PHE A 226 6.65 -12.60 12.82
CA PHE A 226 7.25 -11.29 12.52
C PHE A 226 8.10 -10.74 13.67
N ILE A 227 7.65 -10.97 14.91
CA ILE A 227 8.38 -10.62 16.12
C ILE A 227 8.31 -11.76 17.12
N SER A 228 9.24 -11.81 18.08
CA SER A 228 9.26 -12.81 19.15
C SER A 228 8.15 -12.57 20.20
N LYS A 229 6.88 -12.70 19.79
CA LYS A 229 5.67 -12.59 20.61
C LYS A 229 4.90 -13.91 20.58
N ASN A 230 4.42 -14.37 21.72
CA ASN A 230 3.53 -15.52 21.78
C ASN A 230 2.09 -15.11 21.40
N CYS A 231 1.81 -14.99 20.10
CA CYS A 231 0.51 -14.59 19.59
C CYS A 231 0.28 -15.24 18.22
N PRO A 232 -0.88 -15.88 17.95
CA PRO A 232 -2.03 -16.09 18.85
C PRO A 232 -1.69 -17.02 20.04
N GLU A 233 -1.94 -16.60 21.28
CA GLU A 233 -1.41 -17.25 22.48
C GLU A 233 -2.04 -18.61 22.77
N ILE A 234 -3.37 -18.69 22.84
CA ILE A 234 -4.12 -19.92 23.13
C ILE A 234 -3.83 -20.96 22.04
N MET A 235 -3.95 -20.55 20.77
CA MET A 235 -3.69 -21.44 19.64
C MET A 235 -2.24 -21.96 19.60
N ARG A 236 -1.25 -21.13 19.95
CA ARG A 236 0.16 -21.56 20.01
C ARG A 236 0.43 -22.48 21.19
N ASN A 237 -0.08 -22.15 22.36
CA ASN A 237 0.09 -22.96 23.56
C ASN A 237 -0.53 -24.35 23.40
N ALA A 238 -1.65 -24.44 22.67
CA ALA A 238 -2.30 -25.71 22.34
C ALA A 238 -1.65 -26.46 21.16
N GLY A 239 -0.69 -25.86 20.45
CA GLY A 239 -0.14 -26.43 19.20
C GLY A 239 -1.16 -26.55 18.08
N ALA A 240 -2.23 -25.74 18.11
CA ALA A 240 -3.40 -25.86 17.25
C ALA A 240 -3.28 -25.14 15.89
N PHE A 241 -2.23 -24.33 15.68
CA PHE A 241 -2.07 -23.56 14.44
C PHE A 241 -2.07 -24.42 13.15
N PRO A 242 -1.43 -25.61 13.10
CA PRO A 242 -1.54 -26.49 11.93
C PRO A 242 -2.98 -26.95 11.65
N ALA A 243 -3.77 -27.22 12.70
CA ALA A 243 -5.17 -27.61 12.55
C ALA A 243 -6.03 -26.42 12.06
N PHE A 244 -5.74 -25.19 12.51
CA PHE A 244 -6.34 -23.98 11.97
C PHE A 244 -6.07 -23.84 10.45
N VAL A 245 -4.81 -23.99 10.02
CA VAL A 245 -4.45 -23.93 8.59
C VAL A 245 -5.16 -25.02 7.78
N GLN A 246 -5.28 -26.23 8.32
CA GLN A 246 -6.03 -27.30 7.66
C GLN A 246 -7.52 -26.97 7.52
N LYS A 247 -8.14 -26.38 8.56
CA LYS A 247 -9.52 -25.90 8.51
C LYS A 247 -9.70 -24.82 7.45
N VAL A 248 -8.77 -23.87 7.35
CA VAL A 248 -8.75 -22.85 6.28
C VAL A 248 -8.68 -23.50 4.90
N GLN A 249 -7.79 -24.48 4.70
CA GLN A 249 -7.71 -25.22 3.43
C GLN A 249 -9.04 -25.88 3.08
N GLY A 250 -9.71 -26.50 4.04
CA GLY A 250 -11.02 -27.14 3.82
C GLY A 250 -12.11 -26.17 3.36
N TYR A 251 -12.13 -24.93 3.86
CA TYR A 251 -13.02 -23.88 3.35
C TYR A 251 -12.57 -23.34 1.99
N LEU A 252 -11.26 -23.20 1.77
CA LEU A 252 -10.71 -22.73 0.50
C LEU A 252 -11.01 -23.69 -0.66
N ASP A 253 -10.97 -25.00 -0.41
CA ASP A 253 -11.28 -26.04 -1.40
C ASP A 253 -12.76 -26.03 -1.85
N GLN A 254 -13.63 -25.31 -1.13
CA GLN A 254 -15.06 -25.18 -1.44
C GLN A 254 -15.37 -23.91 -2.26
N MET A 255 -14.38 -23.05 -2.53
CA MET A 255 -14.51 -21.78 -3.26
C MET A 255 -14.02 -21.89 -4.70
#